data_AF-A0A255PG38-F1
#
_entry.id   AF-A0A255PG38-F1
#
_cell.length_a   1.000
_cell.length_b   1.000
_cell.length_c   1.000
_cell.angle_alpha   90.00
_cell.angle_beta   90.00
_cell.angle_gamma   90.00
#
_symmetry.space_group_name_H-M   'P 1'
#
loop_
_entity.id
_entity.type
_entity.pdbx_description
1 polymer ?
#
loop_
_entity_poly.entity_id
_entity_poly.type
_entity_poly.pdbx_seq_one_letter_code
_entity_poly.pdbx_strand_id
1 'polypeptide(L)'
;MSDSSWGAPQAAGQAGYWGPTGGGPAQPVPEAVPAGPTYDAPEAQQTRPMPIVPDVPAYGGDQDDNRGAARLSGPLFRDETFQTGELPAETQNPEPMPDAPQPAPAPQKKSAGRDLSAAIGVGVGLGVVIVASLFIQKAVFVGVIAVAVVVGLWELTSRLQERKGIKAPLVPLAVGGAAMVVAGYVRGAEGAWVAMALTALAALVWRMTEPPEGYLKDVTAGVFAAFYVPFLATFVALMLTADDGPWRVLTFLLLTVVSDTGAYAVGWRFGKHKLAPRISPGKTREGLLGAVLFAMVAGALCMQFLIDGGTWWQGLLLGLAVAGSATLGDLGESMIKRDLGIKDMGTLLPGHGGIMDRLDSLLPTAPVVWLLMVIFVGSA
;
A
#
# COMPACT_ATOMS: atom_id res chain seq x y z
N MET A 1 -41.68 52.90 -3.40
CA MET A 1 -42.51 53.62 -4.38
C MET A 1 -41.70 54.80 -4.87
N SER A 2 -41.07 54.69 -6.03
CA SER A 2 -40.42 55.78 -6.79
C SER A 2 -39.66 55.14 -7.96
N ASP A 3 -40.17 55.29 -9.17
CA ASP A 3 -39.55 54.82 -10.42
C ASP A 3 -38.32 55.70 -10.75
N SER A 4 -37.38 55.34 -11.64
CA SER A 4 -37.58 55.15 -13.09
C SER A 4 -36.21 55.03 -13.78
N SER A 5 -36.08 54.88 -15.11
CA SER A 5 -36.53 53.76 -15.97
C SER A 5 -36.03 53.97 -17.43
N TRP A 6 -35.22 53.04 -17.94
CA TRP A 6 -34.96 52.74 -19.37
C TRP A 6 -34.29 53.76 -20.32
N GLY A 7 -33.39 53.24 -21.16
CA GLY A 7 -32.83 53.87 -22.38
C GLY A 7 -31.77 52.99 -23.07
N ALA A 8 -31.99 52.58 -24.33
CA ALA A 8 -31.14 51.73 -25.18
C ALA A 8 -31.62 51.84 -26.66
N PRO A 9 -31.12 51.10 -27.70
CA PRO A 9 -30.00 50.14 -27.82
C PRO A 9 -29.13 50.38 -29.11
N GLN A 10 -28.53 49.30 -29.68
CA GLN A 10 -27.94 49.13 -31.05
C GLN A 10 -26.46 49.51 -31.29
N ALA A 11 -25.66 48.85 -32.17
CA ALA A 11 -25.73 47.49 -32.77
C ALA A 11 -24.44 47.04 -33.53
N ALA A 12 -24.18 45.72 -33.55
CA ALA A 12 -23.62 44.86 -34.63
C ALA A 12 -22.24 45.09 -35.34
N GLY A 13 -21.68 43.99 -35.90
CA GLY A 13 -20.58 43.90 -36.90
C GLY A 13 -19.16 43.77 -36.32
N GLN A 14 -18.42 42.63 -36.38
CA GLN A 14 -17.89 41.78 -37.48
C GLN A 14 -16.61 42.28 -38.23
N ALA A 15 -15.48 41.67 -37.87
CA ALA A 15 -14.38 41.12 -38.70
C ALA A 15 -13.60 41.93 -39.79
N GLY A 16 -12.26 42.01 -39.62
CA GLY A 16 -11.32 41.30 -40.52
C GLY A 16 -10.24 42.07 -41.34
N TYR A 17 -8.97 41.61 -41.25
CA TYR A 17 -7.77 41.89 -42.12
C TYR A 17 -7.28 43.37 -42.21
N TRP A 18 -6.04 43.73 -42.65
CA TRP A 18 -4.77 43.05 -43.03
C TRP A 18 -3.62 43.50 -42.06
N GLY A 19 -2.30 43.23 -42.14
CA GLY A 19 -1.35 42.69 -43.15
C GLY A 19 -0.51 43.81 -43.83
N PRO A 20 0.76 43.59 -44.28
CA PRO A 20 1.54 42.35 -44.46
C PRO A 20 2.98 42.36 -43.85
N THR A 21 3.88 41.44 -44.26
CA THR A 21 5.25 41.22 -43.71
C THR A 21 6.39 41.27 -44.76
N GLY A 22 7.62 41.57 -44.31
CA GLY A 22 8.89 41.52 -45.06
C GLY A 22 9.78 42.77 -44.86
N GLY A 23 11.11 42.76 -44.95
CA GLY A 23 12.07 41.64 -45.08
C GLY A 23 13.40 42.07 -45.76
N GLY A 24 14.50 42.29 -45.01
CA GLY A 24 15.84 42.59 -45.57
C GLY A 24 16.91 43.02 -44.52
N PRO A 25 18.24 43.00 -44.81
CA PRO A 25 19.27 42.97 -43.74
C PRO A 25 20.50 43.94 -43.87
N ALA A 26 21.34 43.95 -42.79
CA ALA A 26 22.81 44.13 -42.74
C ALA A 26 23.49 45.44 -42.21
N GLN A 27 24.18 45.32 -41.06
CA GLN A 27 25.46 45.96 -40.61
C GLN A 27 25.55 47.51 -40.36
N PRO A 28 26.59 48.04 -39.64
CA PRO A 28 27.27 47.57 -38.41
C PRO A 28 27.65 48.66 -37.32
N VAL A 29 27.82 48.23 -36.04
CA VAL A 29 28.88 48.53 -35.01
C VAL A 29 29.58 49.93 -35.00
N PRO A 30 29.66 50.71 -33.87
CA PRO A 30 30.55 50.38 -32.71
C PRO A 30 30.21 50.85 -31.25
N GLU A 31 30.91 50.19 -30.30
CA GLU A 31 31.39 50.54 -28.93
C GLU A 31 30.63 51.46 -27.93
N ALA A 32 30.38 50.93 -26.70
CA ALA A 32 30.93 51.42 -25.41
C ALA A 32 30.41 50.62 -24.18
N VAL A 33 31.17 50.61 -23.07
CA VAL A 33 30.88 49.91 -21.77
C VAL A 33 31.48 50.77 -20.63
N PRO A 34 30.78 51.11 -19.52
CA PRO A 34 30.92 50.31 -18.28
C PRO A 34 29.79 50.38 -17.20
N ALA A 35 29.90 49.44 -16.24
CA ALA A 35 29.58 49.52 -14.79
C ALA A 35 28.14 49.86 -14.30
N GLY A 36 27.72 49.12 -13.26
CA GLY A 36 26.61 49.46 -12.37
C GLY A 36 27.03 49.43 -10.89
N PRO A 37 26.15 49.78 -9.93
CA PRO A 37 26.47 49.84 -8.50
C PRO A 37 26.08 48.57 -7.71
N THR A 38 26.63 48.47 -6.50
CA THR A 38 26.48 47.36 -5.54
C THR A 38 25.25 47.47 -4.63
N TYR A 39 24.92 46.38 -3.94
CA TYR A 39 24.08 46.38 -2.74
C TYR A 39 24.82 45.73 -1.56
N ASP A 40 24.69 46.33 -0.38
CA ASP A 40 25.36 45.89 0.85
C ASP A 40 24.64 44.73 1.55
N ALA A 41 25.41 44.01 2.36
CA ALA A 41 24.91 42.97 3.27
C ALA A 41 24.68 43.50 4.69
N PRO A 42 23.97 42.75 5.53
CA PRO A 42 24.37 42.65 6.93
C PRO A 42 24.61 41.21 7.41
N GLU A 43 25.76 41.05 8.08
CA GLU A 43 26.05 40.16 9.22
C GLU A 43 25.85 38.63 9.09
N ALA A 44 26.96 37.90 9.24
CA ALA A 44 26.98 36.45 9.33
C ALA A 44 26.89 35.96 10.79
N GLN A 45 26.02 34.98 11.05
CA GLN A 45 26.05 34.23 12.32
C GLN A 45 27.02 33.04 12.23
N GLN A 46 27.83 32.88 13.29
CA GLN A 46 28.91 31.90 13.36
C GLN A 46 28.38 30.46 13.44
N THR A 47 28.89 29.58 12.58
CA THR A 47 28.72 28.13 12.74
C THR A 47 29.59 27.62 13.89
N ARG A 48 28.96 26.98 14.89
CA ARG A 48 29.68 26.32 16.00
C ARG A 48 30.20 24.95 15.53
N PRO A 49 31.42 24.54 15.90
CA PRO A 49 31.87 23.15 15.73
C PRO A 49 30.99 22.19 16.54
N MET A 50 30.70 21.00 15.99
CA MET A 50 30.03 19.95 16.75
C MET A 50 31.00 19.28 17.73
N PRO A 51 30.54 18.86 18.93
CA PRO A 51 31.32 18.00 19.82
C PRO A 51 31.62 16.65 19.16
N ILE A 52 32.84 16.14 19.36
CA ILE A 52 33.22 14.78 18.96
C ILE A 52 32.53 13.80 19.92
N VAL A 53 31.81 12.83 19.37
CA VAL A 53 31.22 11.70 20.12
C VAL A 53 32.33 10.68 20.40
N PRO A 54 32.58 10.27 21.66
CA PRO A 54 33.51 9.19 21.96
C PRO A 54 32.98 7.84 21.44
N ASP A 55 33.87 7.01 20.89
CA ASP A 55 33.51 5.68 20.38
C ASP A 55 32.98 4.76 21.48
N VAL A 56 31.97 3.95 21.14
CA VAL A 56 31.35 2.98 22.04
C VAL A 56 32.22 1.72 22.13
N PRO A 57 32.70 1.30 23.31
CA PRO A 57 33.43 0.05 23.46
C PRO A 57 32.53 -1.15 23.14
N ALA A 58 33.06 -2.15 22.44
CA ALA A 58 32.35 -3.39 22.19
C ALA A 58 32.06 -4.13 23.50
N TYR A 59 30.85 -4.67 23.65
CA TYR A 59 30.46 -5.44 24.83
C TYR A 59 31.14 -6.81 24.81
N GLY A 60 32.21 -6.96 25.59
CA GLY A 60 32.87 -8.24 25.85
C GLY A 60 31.96 -9.17 26.64
N GLY A 61 32.04 -10.47 26.37
CA GLY A 61 31.21 -11.48 27.04
C GLY A 61 31.65 -11.81 28.46
N ASP A 62 30.76 -12.46 29.21
CA ASP A 62 30.97 -12.83 30.60
C ASP A 62 32.13 -13.82 30.79
N GLN A 63 32.99 -13.55 31.76
CA GLN A 63 33.79 -14.58 32.42
C GLN A 63 34.18 -14.14 33.84
N ASP A 64 33.43 -14.63 34.82
CA ASP A 64 33.88 -14.68 36.21
C ASP A 64 35.16 -15.52 36.30
N ASP A 65 36.20 -15.02 36.97
CA ASP A 65 37.07 -15.91 37.74
C ASP A 65 37.67 -15.19 38.97
N ASN A 66 37.94 -15.98 40.01
CA ASN A 66 38.02 -15.52 41.39
C ASN A 66 39.44 -15.68 41.97
N ARG A 67 40.08 -14.56 42.36
CA ARG A 67 41.22 -14.51 43.31
C ARG A 67 41.37 -13.11 43.90
N GLY A 68 41.47 -13.03 45.22
CA GLY A 68 41.66 -11.77 45.96
C GLY A 68 43.07 -11.61 46.56
N ALA A 69 43.29 -10.43 47.15
CA ALA A 69 44.41 -10.16 48.06
C ALA A 69 43.94 -9.19 49.16
N ALA A 70 44.44 -9.36 50.39
CA ALA A 70 43.95 -8.64 51.57
C ALA A 70 44.82 -7.43 51.95
N ARG A 71 44.27 -6.55 52.81
CA ARG A 71 45.02 -5.86 53.89
C ARG A 71 44.08 -5.39 55.02
N LEU A 72 44.61 -5.36 56.24
CA LEU A 72 43.88 -5.02 57.48
C LEU A 72 44.16 -3.58 57.94
N SER A 73 43.23 -3.02 58.70
CA SER A 73 43.35 -2.04 59.83
C SER A 73 42.10 -1.14 59.84
N GLY A 74 41.49 -0.74 60.96
CA GLY A 74 41.68 -1.04 62.39
C GLY A 74 40.48 -0.46 63.20
N PRO A 75 40.24 -0.86 64.47
CA PRO A 75 38.93 -0.67 65.11
C PRO A 75 38.83 0.51 66.09
N LEU A 76 37.60 0.97 66.36
CA LEU A 76 37.19 1.49 67.67
C LEU A 76 35.73 1.08 67.97
N PHE A 77 35.51 0.48 69.13
CA PHE A 77 34.18 0.22 69.72
C PHE A 77 33.73 1.43 70.55
N ARG A 78 32.41 1.57 70.74
CA ARG A 78 31.84 2.15 71.96
C ARG A 78 30.42 1.62 72.20
N ASP A 79 30.25 0.83 73.25
CA ASP A 79 28.93 0.49 73.80
C ASP A 79 28.43 1.61 74.71
N GLU A 80 27.20 2.07 74.52
CA GLU A 80 26.41 2.72 75.59
C GLU A 80 24.96 2.24 75.51
N THR A 81 24.50 1.52 76.53
CA THR A 81 23.12 1.05 76.69
C THR A 81 22.37 1.95 77.67
N PHE A 82 21.24 2.52 77.25
CA PHE A 82 20.26 3.14 78.16
C PHE A 82 18.84 2.71 77.83
N GLN A 83 18.01 2.57 78.88
CA GLN A 83 16.69 1.96 78.84
C GLN A 83 15.57 3.00 78.95
N THR A 84 14.56 2.84 78.09
CA THR A 84 13.12 3.18 78.28
C THR A 84 12.74 4.40 79.12
N GLY A 85 12.15 5.40 78.45
CA GLY A 85 11.10 6.27 79.00
C GLY A 85 9.90 6.28 78.05
N GLU A 86 8.69 6.16 78.58
CA GLU A 86 7.44 6.04 77.79
C GLU A 86 6.88 7.39 77.34
N LEU A 87 6.20 7.42 76.19
CA LEU A 87 5.06 8.29 75.82
C LEU A 87 4.43 7.74 74.50
N PRO A 88 3.23 8.20 74.05
CA PRO A 88 2.11 7.28 73.84
C PRO A 88 2.03 6.65 72.44
N ALA A 89 1.20 5.61 72.34
CA ALA A 89 1.00 4.83 71.13
C ALA A 89 0.27 5.60 70.01
N GLU A 90 0.99 5.87 68.91
CA GLU A 90 0.37 5.97 67.58
C GLU A 90 0.36 4.58 66.92
N THR A 91 -0.79 4.14 66.42
CA THR A 91 -0.90 2.92 65.62
C THR A 91 -0.40 3.17 64.20
N GLN A 92 0.92 3.15 64.01
CA GLN A 92 1.52 3.04 62.69
C GLN A 92 1.43 1.58 62.22
N ASN A 93 0.51 1.32 61.29
CA ASN A 93 0.52 0.06 60.55
C ASN A 93 1.87 -0.06 59.82
N PRO A 94 2.55 -1.22 59.82
CA PRO A 94 3.72 -1.40 58.97
C PRO A 94 3.28 -1.26 57.51
N GLU A 95 3.94 -0.37 56.77
CA GLU A 95 3.75 -0.28 55.32
C GLU A 95 4.10 -1.65 54.69
N PRO A 96 3.30 -2.16 53.75
CA PRO A 96 3.68 -3.35 52.99
C PRO A 96 5.00 -3.08 52.29
N MET A 97 5.98 -3.98 52.46
CA MET A 97 7.18 -3.95 51.62
C MET A 97 6.76 -4.00 50.15
N PRO A 98 7.39 -3.22 49.25
CA PRO A 98 7.13 -3.34 47.82
C PRO A 98 7.36 -4.79 47.38
N ASP A 99 6.35 -5.41 46.77
CA ASP A 99 6.43 -6.79 46.29
C ASP A 99 7.68 -6.98 45.41
N ALA A 100 8.45 -8.03 45.69
CA ALA A 100 9.57 -8.41 44.85
C ALA A 100 9.07 -8.65 43.40
N PRO A 101 9.71 -8.10 42.36
CA PRO A 101 9.20 -8.17 40.99
C PRO A 101 8.88 -9.60 40.56
N GLN A 102 7.60 -9.89 40.35
CA GLN A 102 7.18 -11.22 39.89
C GLN A 102 7.85 -11.54 38.55
N PRO A 103 8.43 -12.75 38.37
CA PRO A 103 8.98 -13.15 37.09
C PRO A 103 7.92 -13.05 35.99
N ALA A 104 8.22 -12.30 34.92
CA ALA A 104 7.28 -12.09 33.82
C ALA A 104 6.82 -13.45 33.25
N PRO A 105 5.51 -13.67 33.02
CA PRO A 105 5.00 -14.96 32.61
C PRO A 105 5.62 -15.39 31.27
N ALA A 106 6.25 -16.56 31.26
CA ALA A 106 6.99 -17.05 30.11
C ALA A 106 6.11 -17.08 28.84
N PRO A 107 6.64 -16.68 27.67
CA PRO A 107 5.84 -16.48 26.46
C PRO A 107 5.19 -17.79 26.01
N GLN A 108 3.87 -17.87 26.16
CA GLN A 108 3.09 -19.03 25.74
C GLN A 108 3.24 -19.25 24.24
N LYS A 109 3.88 -20.37 23.86
CA LYS A 109 3.95 -20.84 22.47
C LYS A 109 2.55 -21.21 21.99
N LYS A 110 1.84 -20.27 21.35
CA LYS A 110 0.59 -20.55 20.64
C LYS A 110 0.82 -21.68 19.62
N SER A 111 -0.11 -22.63 19.54
CA SER A 111 0.05 -23.89 18.83
C SER A 111 -0.09 -23.73 17.31
N ALA A 112 1.01 -23.35 16.66
CA ALA A 112 1.09 -23.04 15.23
C ALA A 112 0.43 -24.06 14.28
N GLY A 113 0.34 -25.34 14.66
CA GLY A 113 -0.32 -26.37 13.84
C GLY A 113 -1.84 -26.23 13.72
N ARG A 114 -2.55 -25.70 14.72
CA ARG A 114 -4.02 -25.56 14.66
C ARG A 114 -4.47 -24.39 13.80
N ASP A 115 -3.72 -23.29 13.89
CA ASP A 115 -4.04 -22.08 13.12
C ASP A 115 -3.66 -22.28 11.64
N LEU A 116 -2.66 -23.13 11.34
CA LEU A 116 -2.29 -23.53 9.98
C LEU A 116 -3.37 -24.37 9.29
N SER A 117 -3.98 -25.35 9.96
CA SER A 117 -5.05 -26.16 9.35
C SER A 117 -6.32 -25.35 9.12
N ALA A 118 -6.67 -24.43 10.03
CA ALA A 118 -7.74 -23.46 9.83
C ALA A 118 -7.45 -22.52 8.64
N ALA A 119 -6.22 -22.00 8.53
CA ALA A 119 -5.78 -21.16 7.43
C ALA A 119 -5.90 -21.88 6.07
N ILE A 120 -5.40 -23.12 5.97
CA ILE A 120 -5.52 -23.93 4.74
C ILE A 120 -7.00 -24.18 4.40
N GLY A 121 -7.84 -24.51 5.39
CA GLY A 121 -9.28 -24.70 5.18
C GLY A 121 -10.00 -23.47 4.62
N VAL A 122 -9.67 -22.28 5.15
CA VAL A 122 -10.22 -21.00 4.64
C VAL A 122 -9.72 -20.71 3.22
N GLY A 123 -8.42 -20.90 2.93
CA GLY A 123 -7.86 -20.67 1.60
C GLY A 123 -8.43 -21.60 0.53
N VAL A 124 -8.54 -22.90 0.83
CA VAL A 124 -9.16 -23.88 -0.07
C VAL A 124 -10.65 -23.61 -0.23
N GLY A 125 -11.38 -23.31 0.85
CA GLY A 125 -12.80 -22.97 0.80
C GLY A 125 -13.08 -21.74 -0.08
N LEU A 126 -12.29 -20.67 0.08
CA LEU A 126 -12.38 -19.47 -0.76
C LEU A 126 -12.05 -19.76 -2.23
N GLY A 127 -11.01 -20.56 -2.49
CA GLY A 127 -10.66 -21.01 -3.84
C GLY A 127 -11.78 -21.83 -4.51
N VAL A 128 -12.42 -22.73 -3.77
CA VAL A 128 -13.59 -23.49 -4.26
C VAL A 128 -14.77 -22.57 -4.54
N VAL A 129 -15.08 -21.59 -3.68
CA VAL A 129 -16.15 -20.60 -3.93
C VAL A 129 -15.86 -19.75 -5.17
N ILE A 130 -14.61 -19.32 -5.36
CA ILE A 130 -14.17 -18.57 -6.54
C ILE A 130 -14.37 -19.41 -7.82
N VAL A 131 -13.80 -20.61 -7.88
CA VAL A 131 -13.89 -21.47 -9.08
C VAL A 131 -15.32 -21.93 -9.35
N ALA A 132 -16.08 -22.29 -8.31
CA ALA A 132 -17.48 -22.69 -8.48
C ALA A 132 -18.36 -21.55 -8.99
N SER A 133 -18.25 -20.34 -8.41
CA SER A 133 -19.03 -19.19 -8.89
C SER A 133 -18.64 -18.78 -10.31
N LEU A 134 -17.36 -18.88 -10.67
CA LEU A 134 -16.84 -18.55 -11.99
C LEU A 134 -17.45 -19.40 -13.12
N PHE A 135 -17.62 -20.71 -12.89
CA PHE A 135 -18.14 -21.64 -13.90
C PHE A 135 -19.65 -21.94 -13.79
N ILE A 136 -20.27 -21.79 -12.61
CA ILE A 136 -21.71 -22.03 -12.44
C ILE A 136 -22.54 -20.81 -12.90
N GLN A 137 -22.16 -19.59 -12.52
CA GLN A 137 -22.95 -18.39 -12.81
C GLN A 137 -22.07 -17.13 -12.77
N LYS A 138 -21.64 -16.64 -13.95
CA LYS A 138 -20.79 -15.43 -14.10
C LYS A 138 -21.20 -14.27 -13.16
N ALA A 139 -22.50 -13.99 -13.05
CA ALA A 139 -23.04 -12.92 -12.19
C ALA A 139 -22.79 -13.10 -10.67
N VAL A 140 -22.69 -14.34 -10.16
CA VAL A 140 -22.34 -14.60 -8.75
C VAL A 140 -20.88 -14.24 -8.51
N PHE A 141 -19.98 -14.58 -9.44
CA PHE A 141 -18.57 -14.20 -9.35
C PHE A 141 -18.36 -12.67 -9.41
N VAL A 142 -19.14 -11.95 -10.23
CA VAL A 142 -19.18 -10.47 -10.21
C VAL A 142 -19.57 -9.94 -8.80
N GLY A 143 -20.52 -10.61 -8.13
CA GLY A 143 -20.87 -10.34 -6.73
C GLY A 143 -19.71 -10.60 -5.76
N VAL A 144 -18.94 -11.68 -5.94
CA VAL A 144 -17.74 -11.98 -5.14
C VAL A 144 -16.67 -10.88 -5.30
N ILE A 145 -16.43 -10.42 -6.53
CA ILE A 145 -15.51 -9.28 -6.79
C ILE A 145 -16.01 -8.02 -6.06
N ALA A 146 -17.29 -7.69 -6.17
CA ALA A 146 -17.87 -6.50 -5.53
C ALA A 146 -17.75 -6.55 -3.99
N VAL A 147 -17.97 -7.72 -3.36
CA VAL A 147 -17.78 -7.91 -1.91
C VAL A 147 -16.30 -7.76 -1.52
N ALA A 148 -15.38 -8.41 -2.25
CA ALA A 148 -13.93 -8.30 -1.99
C ALA A 148 -13.44 -6.85 -2.11
N VAL A 149 -13.95 -6.10 -3.10
CA VAL A 149 -13.71 -4.67 -3.31
C VAL A 149 -14.20 -3.83 -2.13
N VAL A 150 -15.43 -4.04 -1.65
CA VAL A 150 -15.99 -3.28 -0.52
C VAL A 150 -15.23 -3.56 0.78
N VAL A 151 -14.84 -4.82 1.03
CA VAL A 151 -14.04 -5.17 2.21
C VAL A 151 -12.61 -4.63 2.11
N GLY A 152 -11.98 -4.69 0.94
CA GLY A 152 -10.65 -4.11 0.72
C GLY A 152 -10.65 -2.58 0.88
N LEU A 153 -11.69 -1.89 0.40
CA LEU A 153 -11.90 -0.46 0.64
C LEU A 153 -12.09 -0.17 2.14
N TRP A 154 -12.85 -0.98 2.86
CA TRP A 154 -13.00 -0.84 4.32
C TRP A 154 -11.65 -0.99 5.04
N GLU A 155 -10.88 -2.05 4.77
CA GLU A 155 -9.57 -2.24 5.38
C GLU A 155 -8.62 -1.07 5.09
N LEU A 156 -8.48 -0.68 3.82
CA LEU A 156 -7.59 0.42 3.42
C LEU A 156 -8.02 1.76 4.04
N THR A 157 -9.30 2.11 4.00
CA THR A 157 -9.79 3.39 4.55
C THR A 157 -9.74 3.42 6.08
N SER A 158 -10.04 2.31 6.78
CA SER A 158 -9.84 2.21 8.23
C SER A 158 -8.37 2.34 8.62
N ARG A 159 -7.43 1.66 7.96
CA ARG A 159 -5.99 1.81 8.25
C ARG A 159 -5.50 3.24 7.95
N LEU A 160 -5.98 3.89 6.88
CA LEU A 160 -5.69 5.30 6.58
C LEU A 160 -6.21 6.25 7.67
N GLN A 161 -7.41 6.00 8.20
CA GLN A 161 -7.99 6.77 9.30
C GLN A 161 -7.20 6.56 10.61
N GLU A 162 -7.00 5.32 11.02
CA GLU A 162 -6.31 4.92 12.26
C GLU A 162 -4.86 5.41 12.33
N ARG A 163 -4.13 5.36 11.20
CA ARG A 163 -2.66 5.52 11.18
C ARG A 163 -2.19 6.89 10.67
N LYS A 164 -3.04 7.62 9.95
CA LYS A 164 -2.70 8.93 9.34
C LYS A 164 -3.76 10.01 9.59
N GLY A 165 -4.89 9.69 10.22
CA GLY A 165 -6.02 10.63 10.35
C GLY A 165 -6.53 11.08 8.97
N ILE A 166 -6.74 10.14 8.05
CA ILE A 166 -7.29 10.37 6.71
C ILE A 166 -8.72 9.85 6.67
N LYS A 167 -9.70 10.73 6.40
CA LYS A 167 -11.12 10.39 6.28
C LYS A 167 -11.53 10.19 4.82
N ALA A 168 -10.99 9.17 4.18
CA ALA A 168 -11.47 8.77 2.86
C ALA A 168 -12.95 8.30 2.97
N PRO A 169 -13.90 8.88 2.23
CA PRO A 169 -15.34 8.70 2.50
C PRO A 169 -15.84 7.32 2.05
N LEU A 170 -15.84 6.35 2.96
CA LEU A 170 -16.11 4.94 2.64
C LEU A 170 -17.48 4.70 1.97
N VAL A 171 -18.53 5.44 2.30
CA VAL A 171 -19.88 5.22 1.74
C VAL A 171 -19.93 5.41 0.21
N PRO A 172 -19.58 6.59 -0.36
CA PRO A 172 -19.50 6.73 -1.81
C PRO A 172 -18.44 5.85 -2.45
N LEU A 173 -17.33 5.55 -1.76
CA LEU A 173 -16.28 4.65 -2.28
C LEU A 173 -16.78 3.20 -2.41
N ALA A 174 -17.54 2.68 -1.44
CA ALA A 174 -18.07 1.32 -1.45
C ALA A 174 -19.21 1.15 -2.46
N VAL A 175 -20.18 2.09 -2.47
CA VAL A 175 -21.29 2.09 -3.44
C VAL A 175 -20.75 2.28 -4.86
N GLY A 176 -19.88 3.26 -5.05
CA GLY A 176 -19.21 3.52 -6.31
C GLY A 176 -18.31 2.38 -6.77
N GLY A 177 -17.62 1.72 -5.84
CA GLY A 177 -16.76 0.57 -6.13
C GLY A 177 -17.51 -0.67 -6.59
N ALA A 178 -18.64 -1.00 -5.93
CA ALA A 178 -19.54 -2.03 -6.41
C ALA A 178 -20.15 -1.65 -7.78
N ALA A 179 -20.50 -0.37 -7.97
CA ALA A 179 -21.00 0.14 -9.25
C ALA A 179 -19.96 0.06 -10.38
N MET A 180 -18.67 0.28 -10.13
CA MET A 180 -17.60 0.08 -11.13
C MET A 180 -17.53 -1.37 -11.61
N VAL A 181 -17.52 -2.32 -10.67
CA VAL A 181 -17.45 -3.77 -10.99
C VAL A 181 -18.66 -4.22 -11.82
N VAL A 182 -19.87 -3.78 -11.44
CA VAL A 182 -21.11 -4.11 -12.16
C VAL A 182 -21.18 -3.38 -13.52
N ALA A 183 -20.83 -2.10 -13.58
CA ALA A 183 -20.85 -1.32 -14.83
C ALA A 183 -19.78 -1.80 -15.81
N GLY A 184 -18.62 -2.27 -15.33
CA GLY A 184 -17.61 -2.95 -16.15
C GLY A 184 -18.15 -4.23 -16.77
N TYR A 185 -18.82 -5.08 -15.99
CA TYR A 185 -19.41 -6.31 -16.51
C TYR A 185 -20.57 -6.06 -17.50
N VAL A 186 -21.42 -5.05 -17.25
CA VAL A 186 -22.64 -4.81 -18.04
C VAL A 186 -22.42 -3.86 -19.24
N ARG A 187 -21.43 -2.96 -19.17
CA ARG A 187 -21.16 -1.91 -20.18
C ARG A 187 -19.69 -1.77 -20.57
N GLY A 188 -18.85 -2.76 -20.26
CA GLY A 188 -17.44 -2.74 -20.62
C GLY A 188 -16.65 -1.59 -19.99
N ALA A 189 -15.51 -1.25 -20.60
CA ALA A 189 -14.59 -0.24 -20.07
C ALA A 189 -15.23 1.16 -19.94
N GLU A 190 -16.18 1.52 -20.80
CA GLU A 190 -16.93 2.79 -20.69
C GLU A 190 -17.71 2.85 -19.38
N GLY A 191 -18.41 1.77 -19.01
CA GLY A 191 -19.14 1.68 -17.75
C GLY A 191 -18.21 1.82 -16.54
N ALA A 192 -17.06 1.17 -16.57
CA ALA A 192 -16.04 1.26 -15.52
C ALA A 192 -15.51 2.69 -15.35
N TRP A 193 -15.16 3.38 -16.44
CA TRP A 193 -14.66 4.76 -16.41
C TRP A 193 -15.72 5.77 -15.96
N VAL A 194 -16.96 5.64 -16.43
CA VAL A 194 -18.08 6.50 -16.00
C VAL A 194 -18.37 6.29 -14.51
N ALA A 195 -18.41 5.05 -14.03
CA ALA A 195 -18.57 4.75 -12.61
C ALA A 195 -17.41 5.30 -11.76
N MET A 196 -16.17 5.21 -12.23
CA MET A 196 -15.00 5.81 -11.57
C MET A 196 -15.11 7.34 -11.47
N ALA A 197 -15.47 8.02 -12.56
CA ALA A 197 -15.65 9.47 -12.59
C ALA A 197 -16.78 9.94 -11.65
N LEU A 198 -17.92 9.23 -11.65
CA LEU A 198 -19.04 9.49 -10.73
C LEU A 198 -18.67 9.21 -9.27
N THR A 199 -17.87 8.18 -9.01
CA THR A 199 -17.39 7.85 -7.64
C THR A 199 -16.42 8.91 -7.12
N ALA A 200 -15.50 9.40 -7.96
CA ALA A 200 -14.62 10.50 -7.61
C ALA A 200 -15.43 11.77 -7.28
N LEU A 201 -16.39 12.14 -8.16
CA LEU A 201 -17.29 13.28 -7.91
C LEU A 201 -18.10 13.11 -6.61
N ALA A 202 -18.64 11.92 -6.35
CA ALA A 202 -19.36 11.61 -5.12
C ALA A 202 -18.47 11.71 -3.86
N ALA A 203 -17.20 11.28 -3.94
CA ALA A 203 -16.24 11.44 -2.85
C ALA A 203 -15.88 12.91 -2.58
N LEU A 204 -15.72 13.73 -3.63
CA LEU A 204 -15.57 15.19 -3.49
C LEU A 204 -16.78 15.81 -2.79
N VAL A 205 -17.99 15.61 -3.36
CA VAL A 205 -19.24 16.19 -2.86
C VAL A 205 -19.55 15.73 -1.43
N TRP A 206 -19.33 14.45 -1.11
CA TRP A 206 -19.48 13.94 0.25
C TRP A 206 -18.58 14.70 1.23
N ARG A 207 -17.29 14.87 0.89
CA ARG A 207 -16.31 15.46 1.80
C ARG A 207 -16.47 16.98 1.96
N MET A 208 -17.24 17.63 1.08
CA MET A 208 -17.74 19.02 1.25
C MET A 208 -18.85 19.15 2.31
N THR A 209 -19.50 18.06 2.74
CA THR A 209 -20.50 18.08 3.82
C THR A 209 -19.86 18.03 5.22
N GLU A 210 -18.56 17.77 5.29
CA GLU A 210 -17.75 17.76 6.51
C GLU A 210 -16.88 19.04 6.62
N PRO A 211 -16.39 19.37 7.84
CA PRO A 211 -15.45 20.49 8.06
C PRO A 211 -14.22 20.45 7.13
N PRO A 212 -13.71 21.61 6.68
CA PRO A 212 -12.73 21.71 5.57
C PRO A 212 -11.33 21.19 5.92
N GLU A 213 -11.03 20.95 7.20
CA GLU A 213 -9.73 20.47 7.66
C GLU A 213 -9.39 19.13 6.99
N GLY A 214 -8.25 19.07 6.32
CA GLY A 214 -7.79 17.87 5.62
C GLY A 214 -8.53 17.56 4.30
N TYR A 215 -9.48 18.39 3.83
CA TYR A 215 -10.31 18.09 2.65
C TYR A 215 -9.51 17.56 1.45
N LEU A 216 -8.43 18.24 1.03
CA LEU A 216 -7.61 17.81 -0.12
C LEU A 216 -6.91 16.46 0.14
N LYS A 217 -6.44 16.21 1.36
CA LYS A 217 -5.76 14.97 1.79
C LYS A 217 -6.74 13.79 1.79
N ASP A 218 -7.95 14.02 2.28
CA ASP A 218 -9.03 13.02 2.34
C ASP A 218 -9.60 12.71 0.96
N VAL A 219 -9.79 13.73 0.11
CA VAL A 219 -10.25 13.56 -1.28
C VAL A 219 -9.19 12.87 -2.15
N THR A 220 -7.92 13.26 -2.07
CA THR A 220 -6.85 12.60 -2.86
C THR A 220 -6.64 11.16 -2.43
N ALA A 221 -6.70 10.85 -1.12
CA ALA A 221 -6.70 9.47 -0.63
C ALA A 221 -7.95 8.69 -1.05
N GLY A 222 -9.13 9.33 -1.10
CA GLY A 222 -10.38 8.71 -1.59
C GLY A 222 -10.31 8.37 -3.08
N VAL A 223 -9.86 9.31 -3.93
CA VAL A 223 -9.66 9.07 -5.37
C VAL A 223 -8.57 8.02 -5.62
N PHE A 224 -7.49 8.02 -4.83
CA PHE A 224 -6.49 6.94 -4.85
C PHE A 224 -7.10 5.59 -4.49
N ALA A 225 -7.87 5.49 -3.40
CA ALA A 225 -8.51 4.24 -2.99
C ALA A 225 -9.52 3.72 -4.03
N ALA A 226 -10.30 4.62 -4.65
CA ALA A 226 -11.20 4.31 -5.77
C ALA A 226 -10.45 3.80 -7.01
N PHE A 227 -9.33 4.43 -7.36
CA PHE A 227 -8.52 3.97 -8.49
C PHE A 227 -7.85 2.62 -8.20
N TYR A 228 -7.20 2.49 -7.04
CA TYR A 228 -6.38 1.34 -6.68
C TYR A 228 -7.20 0.07 -6.42
N VAL A 229 -8.38 0.18 -5.80
CA VAL A 229 -9.16 -1.00 -5.37
C VAL A 229 -10.28 -1.35 -6.38
N PRO A 230 -11.44 -0.67 -6.45
CA PRO A 230 -12.51 -1.08 -7.37
C PRO A 230 -12.16 -0.95 -8.85
N PHE A 231 -11.49 0.14 -9.25
CA PHE A 231 -11.23 0.35 -10.68
C PHE A 231 -10.25 -0.69 -11.24
N LEU A 232 -9.16 -1.00 -10.52
CA LEU A 232 -8.28 -2.12 -10.91
C LEU A 232 -8.99 -3.49 -10.83
N ALA A 233 -9.79 -3.76 -9.79
CA ALA A 233 -10.57 -4.99 -9.69
C ALA A 233 -11.57 -5.18 -10.84
N THR A 234 -12.07 -4.08 -11.41
CA THR A 234 -13.03 -4.11 -12.52
C THR A 234 -12.45 -4.75 -13.78
N PHE A 235 -11.13 -4.76 -13.97
CA PHE A 235 -10.51 -5.51 -15.08
C PHE A 235 -10.71 -7.03 -14.97
N VAL A 236 -10.92 -7.58 -13.77
CA VAL A 236 -11.33 -8.99 -13.60
C VAL A 236 -12.76 -9.22 -14.10
N ALA A 237 -13.66 -8.26 -13.88
CA ALA A 237 -15.01 -8.30 -14.44
C ALA A 237 -15.00 -8.11 -15.98
N LEU A 238 -14.10 -7.27 -16.51
CA LEU A 238 -13.90 -7.08 -17.95
C LEU A 238 -13.25 -8.28 -18.66
N MET A 239 -12.55 -9.17 -17.94
CA MET A 239 -12.13 -10.46 -18.49
C MET A 239 -13.29 -11.45 -18.60
N LEU A 240 -14.31 -11.32 -17.75
CA LEU A 240 -15.45 -12.25 -17.68
C LEU A 240 -16.50 -12.02 -18.78
N THR A 241 -16.50 -10.85 -19.42
CA THR A 241 -17.47 -10.49 -20.47
C THR A 241 -17.25 -11.23 -21.79
N ALA A 242 -16.03 -11.69 -22.06
CA ALA A 242 -15.73 -12.57 -23.18
C ALA A 242 -16.43 -13.93 -23.04
N ASP A 243 -16.66 -14.63 -24.15
CA ASP A 243 -17.30 -15.95 -24.18
C ASP A 243 -16.51 -16.95 -23.31
N ASP A 244 -15.21 -17.11 -23.59
CA ASP A 244 -14.24 -17.89 -22.80
C ASP A 244 -13.79 -17.21 -21.49
N GLY A 245 -14.42 -16.10 -21.10
CA GLY A 245 -14.05 -15.29 -19.92
C GLY A 245 -13.75 -16.05 -18.62
N PRO A 246 -14.45 -17.17 -18.27
CA PRO A 246 -14.07 -18.03 -17.15
C PRO A 246 -12.65 -18.60 -17.26
N TRP A 247 -12.20 -18.99 -18.45
CA TRP A 247 -10.84 -19.48 -18.70
C TRP A 247 -9.80 -18.35 -18.65
N ARG A 248 -10.14 -17.14 -19.11
CA ARG A 248 -9.27 -15.96 -18.96
C ARG A 248 -9.04 -15.59 -17.50
N VAL A 249 -10.10 -15.56 -16.69
CA VAL A 249 -10.02 -15.30 -15.24
C VAL A 249 -9.30 -16.44 -14.51
N LEU A 250 -9.55 -17.71 -14.87
CA LEU A 250 -8.82 -18.84 -14.30
C LEU A 250 -7.32 -18.76 -14.63
N THR A 251 -6.96 -18.40 -15.87
CA THR A 251 -5.58 -18.21 -16.32
C THR A 251 -4.91 -17.06 -15.55
N PHE A 252 -5.60 -15.93 -15.37
CA PHE A 252 -5.14 -14.82 -14.53
C PHE A 252 -4.80 -15.28 -13.10
N LEU A 253 -5.73 -15.97 -12.43
CA LEU A 253 -5.55 -16.46 -11.05
C LEU A 253 -4.47 -17.56 -10.94
N LEU A 254 -4.34 -18.41 -11.96
CA LEU A 254 -3.31 -19.45 -11.99
C LEU A 254 -1.92 -18.85 -12.16
N LEU A 255 -1.74 -17.89 -13.08
CA LEU A 255 -0.45 -17.28 -13.33
C LEU A 255 0.06 -16.44 -12.15
N THR A 256 -0.81 -15.75 -11.40
CA THR A 256 -0.41 -15.04 -10.18
C THR A 256 0.00 -16.01 -9.07
N VAL A 257 -0.81 -17.04 -8.79
CA VAL A 257 -0.47 -18.08 -7.80
C VAL A 257 0.83 -18.82 -8.16
N VAL A 258 1.05 -19.12 -9.44
CA VAL A 258 2.29 -19.75 -9.93
C VAL A 258 3.49 -18.80 -9.90
N SER A 259 3.31 -17.51 -10.23
CA SER A 259 4.34 -16.47 -10.03
C SER A 259 4.81 -16.44 -8.59
N ASP A 260 3.88 -16.32 -7.64
CA ASP A 260 4.19 -16.11 -6.23
C ASP A 260 4.78 -17.40 -5.60
N THR A 261 4.28 -18.57 -6.02
CA THR A 261 4.86 -19.87 -5.66
C THR A 261 6.28 -20.05 -6.23
N GLY A 262 6.52 -19.64 -7.47
CA GLY A 262 7.85 -19.65 -8.10
C GLY A 262 8.83 -18.70 -7.40
N ALA A 263 8.36 -17.51 -7.03
CA ALA A 263 9.11 -16.54 -6.25
C ALA A 263 9.50 -17.08 -4.87
N TYR A 264 8.55 -17.72 -4.18
CA TYR A 264 8.80 -18.34 -2.89
C TYR A 264 9.78 -19.51 -2.99
N ALA A 265 9.55 -20.46 -3.92
CA ALA A 265 10.37 -21.66 -4.04
C ALA A 265 11.83 -21.35 -4.41
N VAL A 266 12.06 -20.55 -5.45
CA VAL A 266 13.42 -20.17 -5.87
C VAL A 266 14.04 -19.17 -4.89
N GLY A 267 13.25 -18.23 -4.37
CA GLY A 267 13.70 -17.23 -3.40
C GLY A 267 14.11 -17.83 -2.05
N TRP A 268 13.43 -18.88 -1.58
CA TRP A 268 13.81 -19.63 -0.39
C TRP A 268 15.04 -20.51 -0.64
N ARG A 269 15.10 -21.23 -1.78
CA ARG A 269 16.15 -22.22 -2.06
C ARG A 269 17.48 -21.62 -2.53
N PHE A 270 17.45 -20.44 -3.15
CA PHE A 270 18.62 -19.81 -3.79
C PHE A 270 18.77 -18.30 -3.51
N GLY A 271 17.83 -17.66 -2.82
CA GLY A 271 17.80 -16.20 -2.64
C GLY A 271 18.98 -15.65 -1.86
N LYS A 272 19.86 -14.92 -2.55
CA LYS A 272 21.04 -14.24 -1.97
C LYS A 272 20.90 -12.73 -2.09
N HIS A 273 20.47 -12.23 -3.24
CA HIS A 273 20.39 -10.80 -3.50
C HIS A 273 18.98 -10.29 -3.22
N LYS A 274 18.83 -9.40 -2.23
CA LYS A 274 17.55 -8.77 -1.91
C LYS A 274 17.09 -7.86 -3.07
N LEU A 275 15.78 -7.87 -3.34
CA LEU A 275 15.18 -7.07 -4.42
C LEU A 275 14.95 -5.62 -3.98
N ALA A 276 14.25 -5.41 -2.87
CA ALA A 276 13.91 -4.08 -2.35
C ALA A 276 14.05 -4.01 -0.81
N PRO A 277 15.28 -3.96 -0.24
CA PRO A 277 15.53 -4.14 1.19
C PRO A 277 14.75 -3.21 2.12
N ARG A 278 14.49 -1.96 1.71
CA ARG A 278 13.75 -0.95 2.49
C ARG A 278 12.23 -1.16 2.47
N ILE A 279 11.72 -1.92 1.50
CA ILE A 279 10.29 -2.06 1.20
C ILE A 279 9.81 -3.44 1.66
N SER A 280 10.39 -4.49 1.08
CA SER A 280 10.10 -5.89 1.40
C SER A 280 11.44 -6.64 1.59
N PRO A 281 11.89 -6.81 2.86
CA PRO A 281 13.10 -7.58 3.18
C PRO A 281 13.03 -9.06 2.78
N GLY A 282 11.84 -9.58 2.46
CA GLY A 282 11.63 -10.95 2.00
C GLY A 282 12.09 -11.16 0.55
N LYS A 283 11.64 -10.32 -0.38
CA LYS A 283 11.82 -10.54 -1.83
C LYS A 283 13.29 -10.52 -2.27
N THR A 284 13.65 -11.44 -3.16
CA THR A 284 15.00 -11.63 -3.72
C THR A 284 14.98 -11.58 -5.24
N ARG A 285 16.13 -11.28 -5.86
CA ARG A 285 16.29 -11.24 -7.32
C ARG A 285 16.22 -12.65 -7.93
N GLU A 286 16.72 -13.65 -7.21
CA GLU A 286 16.58 -15.06 -7.59
C GLU A 286 15.11 -15.50 -7.49
N GLY A 287 14.36 -15.02 -6.49
CA GLY A 287 12.92 -15.19 -6.41
C GLY A 287 12.19 -14.58 -7.60
N LEU A 288 12.49 -13.33 -7.98
CA LEU A 288 11.91 -12.71 -9.17
C LEU A 288 12.19 -13.50 -10.47
N LEU A 289 13.41 -14.03 -10.63
CA LEU A 289 13.72 -14.92 -11.76
C LEU A 289 12.89 -16.22 -11.73
N GLY A 290 12.63 -16.76 -10.52
CA GLY A 290 11.70 -17.87 -10.32
C GLY A 290 10.27 -17.53 -10.73
N ALA A 291 9.73 -16.40 -10.26
CA ALA A 291 8.41 -15.92 -10.63
C ALA A 291 8.25 -15.83 -12.15
N VAL A 292 9.20 -15.18 -12.82
CA VAL A 292 9.22 -15.02 -14.28
C VAL A 292 9.26 -16.38 -14.96
N LEU A 293 10.19 -17.27 -14.62
CA LEU A 293 10.32 -18.57 -15.29
C LEU A 293 9.06 -19.44 -15.12
N PHE A 294 8.54 -19.54 -13.90
CA PHE A 294 7.35 -20.36 -13.63
C PHE A 294 6.09 -19.76 -14.25
N ALA A 295 5.88 -18.45 -14.18
CA ALA A 295 4.74 -17.78 -14.81
C ALA A 295 4.80 -17.83 -16.34
N MET A 296 5.99 -17.70 -16.95
CA MET A 296 6.16 -17.88 -18.40
C MET A 296 5.79 -19.29 -18.85
N VAL A 297 6.27 -20.33 -18.16
CA VAL A 297 5.94 -21.73 -18.49
C VAL A 297 4.44 -22.00 -18.29
N ALA A 298 3.85 -21.57 -17.17
CA ALA A 298 2.41 -21.73 -16.94
C ALA A 298 1.58 -20.94 -17.96
N GLY A 299 1.96 -19.70 -18.29
CA GLY A 299 1.31 -18.89 -19.32
C GLY A 299 1.36 -19.54 -20.69
N ALA A 300 2.50 -20.10 -21.09
CA ALA A 300 2.64 -20.85 -22.34
C ALA A 300 1.71 -22.08 -22.39
N LEU A 301 1.56 -22.80 -21.28
CA LEU A 301 0.65 -23.94 -21.19
C LEU A 301 -0.83 -23.50 -21.20
N CYS A 302 -1.22 -22.49 -20.42
CA CYS A 302 -2.59 -21.99 -20.38
C CYS A 302 -3.02 -21.41 -21.74
N MET A 303 -2.21 -20.56 -22.36
CA MET A 303 -2.52 -20.02 -23.69
C MET A 303 -2.54 -21.10 -24.79
N GLN A 304 -1.88 -22.25 -24.60
CA GLN A 304 -1.86 -23.32 -25.60
C GLN A 304 -2.98 -24.37 -25.43
N PHE A 305 -3.57 -24.48 -24.23
CA PHE A 305 -4.50 -25.58 -23.89
C PHE A 305 -5.81 -25.16 -23.20
N LEU A 306 -5.92 -23.93 -22.69
CA LEU A 306 -7.11 -23.44 -21.96
C LEU A 306 -7.79 -22.22 -22.63
N ILE A 307 -7.13 -21.54 -23.55
CA ILE A 307 -7.63 -20.32 -24.21
C ILE A 307 -7.82 -20.59 -25.70
N ASP A 308 -9.06 -20.52 -26.18
CA ASP A 308 -9.37 -20.69 -27.60
C ASP A 308 -8.74 -19.57 -28.44
N GLY A 309 -8.10 -19.94 -29.56
CA GLY A 309 -7.30 -19.01 -30.37
C GLY A 309 -5.95 -18.58 -29.76
N GLY A 310 -5.66 -18.98 -28.52
CA GLY A 310 -4.38 -18.72 -27.86
C GLY A 310 -3.21 -19.54 -28.43
N THR A 311 -1.99 -19.06 -28.20
CA THR A 311 -0.74 -19.73 -28.60
C THR A 311 0.34 -19.62 -27.53
N TRP A 312 1.22 -20.63 -27.44
CA TRP A 312 2.25 -20.73 -26.39
C TRP A 312 3.16 -19.49 -26.26
N TRP A 313 3.50 -18.82 -27.37
CA TRP A 313 4.41 -17.65 -27.35
C TRP A 313 3.74 -16.39 -26.76
N GLN A 314 2.43 -16.21 -26.99
CA GLN A 314 1.63 -15.19 -26.31
C GLN A 314 1.63 -15.46 -24.80
N GLY A 315 1.55 -16.73 -24.42
CA GLY A 315 1.64 -17.20 -23.04
C GLY A 315 2.97 -16.89 -22.35
N LEU A 316 4.10 -16.95 -23.07
CA LEU A 316 5.39 -16.50 -22.53
C LEU A 316 5.38 -15.00 -22.22
N LEU A 317 4.85 -14.17 -23.13
CA LEU A 317 4.73 -12.72 -22.92
C LEU A 317 3.77 -12.39 -21.77
N LEU A 318 2.65 -13.11 -21.69
CA LEU A 318 1.66 -12.98 -20.62
C LEU A 318 2.27 -13.32 -19.26
N GLY A 319 2.97 -14.46 -19.15
CA GLY A 319 3.60 -14.90 -17.91
C GLY A 319 4.71 -13.95 -17.41
N LEU A 320 5.52 -13.43 -18.34
CA LEU A 320 6.50 -12.38 -18.04
C LEU A 320 5.83 -11.11 -17.50
N ALA A 321 4.74 -10.68 -18.13
CA ALA A 321 3.99 -9.50 -17.73
C ALA A 321 3.29 -9.68 -16.37
N VAL A 322 2.74 -10.87 -16.08
CA VAL A 322 2.19 -11.22 -14.75
C VAL A 322 3.27 -11.17 -13.68
N ALA A 323 4.39 -11.87 -13.86
CA ALA A 323 5.46 -11.89 -12.84
C ALA A 323 6.01 -10.49 -12.53
N GLY A 324 6.08 -9.61 -13.54
CA GLY A 324 6.44 -8.20 -13.36
C GLY A 324 5.37 -7.38 -12.62
N SER A 325 4.11 -7.43 -13.07
CA SER A 325 3.00 -6.64 -12.49
C SER A 325 2.61 -7.10 -11.09
N ALA A 326 2.55 -8.41 -10.83
CA ALA A 326 2.39 -8.98 -9.49
C ALA A 326 3.53 -8.51 -8.58
N THR A 327 4.80 -8.66 -9.01
CA THR A 327 5.94 -8.22 -8.18
C THR A 327 5.89 -6.73 -7.82
N LEU A 328 5.47 -5.87 -8.76
CA LEU A 328 5.27 -4.44 -8.50
C LEU A 328 4.08 -4.18 -7.56
N GLY A 329 3.03 -5.00 -7.60
CA GLY A 329 1.86 -4.92 -6.73
C GLY A 329 2.18 -5.10 -5.26
N ASP A 330 2.76 -6.24 -4.87
CA ASP A 330 3.18 -6.48 -3.47
C ASP A 330 4.17 -5.41 -2.98
N LEU A 331 4.99 -4.85 -3.88
CA LEU A 331 5.96 -3.80 -3.53
C LEU A 331 5.29 -2.46 -3.31
N GLY A 332 4.28 -2.11 -4.11
CA GLY A 332 3.43 -0.94 -3.91
C GLY A 332 2.60 -1.04 -2.63
N GLU A 333 1.99 -2.19 -2.38
CA GLU A 333 1.20 -2.44 -1.18
C GLU A 333 2.09 -2.53 0.08
N SER A 334 3.27 -3.18 -0.03
CA SER A 334 4.32 -3.10 1.00
C SER A 334 4.73 -1.66 1.30
N MET A 335 4.86 -0.78 0.30
CA MET A 335 5.14 0.65 0.51
C MET A 335 4.03 1.34 1.28
N ILE A 336 2.75 1.08 0.97
CA ILE A 336 1.61 1.61 1.73
C ILE A 336 1.69 1.11 3.18
N LYS A 337 1.92 -0.19 3.40
CA LYS A 337 2.08 -0.76 4.75
C LYS A 337 3.27 -0.16 5.51
N ARG A 338 4.41 0.10 4.84
CA ARG A 338 5.56 0.82 5.42
C ARG A 338 5.20 2.26 5.83
N ASP A 339 4.54 3.03 4.98
CA ASP A 339 4.15 4.42 5.30
C ASP A 339 3.15 4.50 6.47
N LEU A 340 2.16 3.61 6.48
CA LEU A 340 1.21 3.48 7.60
C LEU A 340 1.88 2.93 8.89
N GLY A 341 3.08 2.37 8.79
CA GLY A 341 3.81 1.73 9.89
C GLY A 341 3.18 0.44 10.39
N ILE A 342 2.45 -0.27 9.51
CA ILE A 342 1.79 -1.55 9.79
C ILE A 342 2.51 -2.70 9.08
N LYS A 343 2.22 -3.94 9.49
CA LYS A 343 2.76 -5.15 8.85
C LYS A 343 1.79 -5.78 7.87
N ASP A 344 0.52 -5.83 8.24
CA ASP A 344 -0.58 -6.54 7.57
C ASP A 344 -1.79 -5.58 7.52
N MET A 345 -2.59 -5.60 6.45
CA MET A 345 -3.74 -4.68 6.28
C MET A 345 -4.94 -5.02 7.15
N GLY A 346 -5.10 -6.29 7.54
CA GLY A 346 -6.24 -6.72 8.36
C GLY A 346 -6.02 -8.04 9.10
N THR A 347 -7.04 -8.45 9.84
CA THR A 347 -7.11 -9.73 10.57
C THR A 347 -8.38 -10.52 10.26
N LEU A 348 -9.08 -10.17 9.17
CA LEU A 348 -10.36 -10.78 8.78
C LEU A 348 -10.23 -12.26 8.41
N LEU A 349 -9.09 -12.70 7.86
CA LEU A 349 -8.85 -14.07 7.46
C LEU A 349 -7.87 -14.76 8.43
N PRO A 350 -8.33 -15.74 9.25
CA PRO A 350 -7.47 -16.44 10.20
C PRO A 350 -6.21 -17.04 9.54
N GLY A 351 -5.04 -16.63 10.04
CA GLY A 351 -3.73 -17.03 9.51
C GLY A 351 -3.39 -16.49 8.10
N HIS A 352 -4.26 -15.67 7.49
CA HIS A 352 -4.10 -15.17 6.12
C HIS A 352 -3.97 -13.65 6.00
N GLY A 353 -4.36 -12.87 7.02
CA GLY A 353 -4.26 -11.41 7.03
C GLY A 353 -5.60 -10.74 6.74
N GLY A 354 -5.57 -9.59 6.05
CA GLY A 354 -6.74 -8.97 5.46
C GLY A 354 -7.11 -9.55 4.10
N ILE A 355 -8.15 -8.98 3.48
CA ILE A 355 -8.46 -9.20 2.06
C ILE A 355 -7.53 -8.35 1.19
N MET A 356 -7.13 -7.16 1.64
CA MET A 356 -6.17 -6.32 0.91
C MET A 356 -4.79 -7.00 0.77
N ASP A 357 -4.33 -7.74 1.80
CA ASP A 357 -3.11 -8.59 1.76
C ASP A 357 -3.23 -9.81 0.80
N ARG A 358 -4.30 -9.88 -0.01
CA ARG A 358 -4.57 -10.89 -1.06
C ARG A 358 -4.99 -10.27 -2.40
N LEU A 359 -5.16 -8.96 -2.44
CA LEU A 359 -5.47 -8.20 -3.63
C LEU A 359 -4.24 -7.40 -4.14
N ASP A 360 -3.18 -7.32 -3.35
CA ASP A 360 -1.93 -6.61 -3.63
C ASP A 360 -1.26 -7.02 -4.94
N SER A 361 -1.09 -8.32 -5.19
CA SER A 361 -0.53 -8.84 -6.44
C SER A 361 -1.56 -8.89 -7.58
N LEU A 362 -2.84 -9.11 -7.22
CA LEU A 362 -3.93 -9.29 -8.18
C LEU A 362 -4.37 -7.99 -8.86
N LEU A 363 -4.55 -6.90 -8.11
CA LEU A 363 -5.12 -5.64 -8.62
C LEU A 363 -4.26 -5.03 -9.75
N PRO A 364 -2.93 -4.86 -9.62
CA PRO A 364 -2.12 -4.27 -10.69
C PRO A 364 -1.87 -5.23 -11.85
N THR A 365 -2.04 -6.54 -11.64
CA THR A 365 -1.93 -7.57 -12.67
C THR A 365 -3.19 -7.65 -13.54
N ALA A 366 -4.38 -7.46 -12.97
CA ALA A 366 -5.66 -7.55 -13.67
C ALA A 366 -5.76 -6.71 -14.97
N PRO A 367 -5.40 -5.40 -15.01
CA PRO A 367 -5.43 -4.62 -16.26
C PRO A 367 -4.39 -5.09 -17.27
N VAL A 368 -3.23 -5.58 -16.82
CA VAL A 368 -2.15 -6.07 -17.69
C VAL A 368 -2.58 -7.36 -18.39
N VAL A 369 -3.18 -8.30 -17.66
CA VAL A 369 -3.70 -9.55 -18.24
C VAL A 369 -4.90 -9.29 -19.13
N TRP A 370 -5.84 -8.44 -18.72
CA TRP A 370 -6.97 -8.05 -19.57
C TRP A 370 -6.50 -7.46 -20.90
N LEU A 371 -5.59 -6.49 -20.86
CA LEU A 371 -5.06 -5.83 -22.06
C LEU A 371 -4.35 -6.82 -22.99
N LEU A 372 -3.52 -7.71 -22.45
CA LEU A 372 -2.81 -8.72 -23.25
C LEU A 372 -3.77 -9.76 -23.84
N MET A 373 -4.79 -10.21 -23.10
CA MET A 373 -5.83 -11.10 -23.65
C MET A 373 -6.59 -10.42 -24.81
N VAL A 374 -6.96 -9.14 -24.65
CA VAL A 374 -7.64 -8.38 -25.72
C VAL A 374 -6.74 -8.18 -26.95
N ILE A 375 -5.44 -7.98 -26.77
CA ILE A 375 -4.46 -7.85 -27.88
C ILE A 375 -4.21 -9.20 -28.58
N PHE A 376 -4.20 -10.31 -27.84
CA PHE A 376 -3.79 -11.62 -28.36
C PHE A 376 -4.94 -12.49 -28.90
N VAL A 377 -6.14 -12.35 -28.36
CA VAL A 377 -7.31 -13.21 -28.64
C VAL A 377 -8.55 -12.38 -29.04
N GLY A 378 -8.61 -11.11 -28.63
CA GLY A 378 -9.75 -10.21 -28.87
C GLY A 378 -10.61 -9.99 -27.63
N SER A 379 -11.70 -9.23 -27.75
CA SER A 379 -12.61 -8.91 -26.64
C SER A 379 -14.00 -9.58 -26.75
N ALA A 380 -14.21 -10.38 -27.80
CA ALA A 380 -15.23 -11.42 -27.82
C ALA A 380 -14.73 -12.61 -26.99
#